data_AF-A0A1Y1KS75-F1
#
_entry.id   AF-A0A1Y1KS75-F1
#
_cell.length_a   1.000
_cell.length_b   1.000
_cell.length_c   1.000
_cell.angle_alpha   90.00
_cell.angle_beta   90.00
_cell.angle_gamma   90.00
#
_symmetry.space_group_name_H-M   'P 1'
#
loop_
_entity.id
_entity.type
_entity.pdbx_description
1 polymer ?
#
loop_
_entity_poly.entity_id
_entity_poly.type
_entity_poly.pdbx_seq_one_letter_code
_entity_poly.pdbx_strand_id
1 'polypeptide(L)'
;SRDYDETLSTLRYANRAKNIHNKPRINEDPKDAMLRQYQEEISRLRNLLEDRRLGSPLKIEDISDEAQFELAKLPAHTKRDLLIQEFQEEMKKLKNLHENEKILKQIEGIKTEYQLHIEQLNSEMEEKRQKSTSKEEILQRIEALKASMIGGEKADDKELSERRKRKKQASEKRLSAIAHVLAKIDMNEDRELLQSQYMDISQELKVKTDALRKYRHKVKSLEKEIGDIQSEFQVERNDYLETIRKLNRNTKLLSQITEKLSGTLKNECNYKDLEAIKEQAIWIEDSQKYKLPNLVVHRTKLPPPGRIHDSLTAPARLESDAESLTDDSMQNYLMQVNTFLKRL
;
A
#
# COMPACT_ATOMS: atom_id res chain seq x y z
N SER A 1 24.28 16.25 -13.36
CA SER A 1 23.42 15.92 -12.20
C SER A 1 22.01 15.56 -12.64
N ARG A 2 21.38 16.33 -13.55
CA ARG A 2 20.07 15.99 -14.15
C ARG A 2 20.04 14.61 -14.81
N ASP A 3 21.08 14.28 -15.57
CA ASP A 3 21.14 13.02 -16.30
C ASP A 3 21.18 11.81 -15.37
N TYR A 4 21.74 11.95 -14.17
CA TYR A 4 21.79 10.88 -13.18
C TYR A 4 20.41 10.60 -12.57
N ASP A 5 19.67 11.64 -12.20
CA ASP A 5 18.33 11.52 -11.64
C ASP A 5 17.32 11.03 -12.69
N GLU A 6 17.42 11.47 -13.94
CA GLU A 6 16.61 10.95 -15.06
C GLU A 6 16.91 9.47 -15.36
N THR A 7 18.20 9.10 -15.40
CA THR A 7 18.61 7.71 -15.64
C THR A 7 18.13 6.79 -14.52
N LEU A 8 18.23 7.25 -13.26
CA LEU A 8 17.78 6.48 -12.10
C LEU A 8 16.25 6.32 -12.09
N SER A 9 15.51 7.37 -12.42
CA SER A 9 14.04 7.33 -12.52
C SER A 9 13.58 6.40 -13.63
N THR A 10 14.26 6.42 -14.78
CA THR A 10 14.00 5.50 -15.91
C THR A 10 14.26 4.04 -15.52
N LEU A 11 15.35 3.78 -14.79
CA LEU A 11 15.72 2.43 -14.36
C LEU A 11 14.75 1.88 -13.30
N ARG A 12 14.26 2.75 -12.40
CA ARG A 12 13.18 2.43 -11.46
C ARG A 12 11.87 2.10 -12.19
N TYR A 13 11.48 2.93 -13.16
CA TYR A 13 10.29 2.69 -13.97
C TYR A 13 10.37 1.38 -14.75
N ALA A 14 11.50 1.08 -15.37
CA ALA A 14 11.73 -0.18 -16.08
C ALA A 14 11.59 -1.41 -15.17
N ASN A 15 12.12 -1.32 -13.94
CA ASN A 15 12.00 -2.39 -12.96
C ASN A 15 10.55 -2.58 -12.50
N ARG A 16 9.81 -1.48 -12.28
CA ARG A 16 8.38 -1.52 -11.93
C ARG A 16 7.54 -2.11 -13.06
N ALA A 17 7.77 -1.67 -14.29
CA ALA A 17 7.06 -2.15 -15.47
C ALA A 17 7.28 -3.66 -15.70
N LYS A 18 8.49 -4.17 -15.47
CA LYS A 18 8.82 -5.60 -15.54
C LYS A 18 7.98 -6.46 -14.56
N ASN A 19 7.58 -5.89 -13.43
CA ASN A 19 6.80 -6.58 -12.41
C ASN A 19 5.27 -6.52 -12.66
N ILE A 20 4.82 -5.83 -13.71
CA ILE A 20 3.42 -5.80 -14.11
C ILE A 20 3.12 -7.05 -14.95
N HIS A 21 2.20 -7.89 -14.47
CA HIS A 21 1.81 -9.12 -15.14
C HIS A 21 0.40 -8.96 -15.73
N ASN A 22 0.29 -8.96 -17.06
CA ASN A 22 -1.00 -8.98 -17.73
C ASN A 22 -1.54 -10.42 -17.78
N LYS A 23 -2.85 -10.60 -17.56
CA LYS A 23 -3.52 -11.87 -17.82
C LYS A 23 -4.05 -11.87 -19.25
N PRO A 24 -3.47 -12.63 -20.19
CA PRO A 24 -4.00 -12.72 -21.54
C PRO A 24 -5.43 -13.25 -21.48
N ARG A 25 -6.36 -12.56 -22.14
CA ARG A 25 -7.74 -13.00 -22.29
C ARG A 25 -8.01 -13.21 -23.76
N ILE A 26 -8.80 -14.24 -24.06
CA ILE A 26 -9.36 -14.42 -25.39
C ILE A 26 -10.31 -13.24 -25.61
N ASN A 27 -10.06 -12.43 -26.62
CA ASN A 27 -10.99 -11.40 -27.03
C ASN A 27 -12.17 -12.11 -27.71
N GLU A 28 -13.23 -12.34 -26.95
CA GLU A 28 -14.50 -12.82 -27.48
C GLU A 28 -15.23 -11.67 -28.16
N ASP A 29 -15.96 -11.96 -29.24
CA ASP A 29 -16.77 -10.95 -29.92
C ASP A 29 -17.85 -10.40 -28.96
N PRO A 30 -18.15 -9.09 -29.02
CA PRO A 30 -19.10 -8.46 -28.09
C PRO A 30 -20.51 -9.06 -28.19
N LYS A 31 -20.86 -9.63 -29.35
CA LYS A 31 -22.11 -10.36 -29.56
C LYS A 31 -22.12 -11.69 -28.83
N ASP A 32 -21.02 -12.45 -28.89
CA ASP A 32 -20.91 -13.76 -28.26
C ASP A 32 -20.83 -13.66 -26.74
N ALA A 33 -20.13 -12.64 -26.22
CA ALA A 33 -20.11 -12.32 -24.79
C ALA A 33 -21.52 -11.98 -24.26
N MET A 34 -22.29 -11.19 -25.02
CA MET A 34 -23.67 -10.84 -24.65
C MET A 34 -24.61 -12.04 -24.70
N LEU A 35 -24.48 -12.90 -25.73
CA LEU A 35 -25.26 -14.14 -25.83
C LEU A 35 -24.96 -15.10 -24.67
N ARG A 36 -23.68 -15.27 -24.29
CA ARG A 36 -23.31 -16.09 -23.13
C ARG A 36 -23.88 -15.53 -21.82
N GLN A 37 -23.78 -14.23 -21.60
CA GLN A 37 -24.38 -13.58 -20.42
C GLN A 37 -25.90 -13.76 -20.38
N TYR A 38 -26.59 -13.60 -21.51
CA TYR A 38 -28.03 -13.85 -21.55
C TYR A 38 -28.38 -15.32 -21.30
N GLN A 39 -27.60 -16.27 -21.82
CA GLN A 39 -27.82 -17.69 -21.56
C GLN A 39 -27.59 -18.05 -20.09
N GLU A 40 -26.54 -17.53 -19.47
CA GLU A 40 -26.26 -17.70 -18.05
C GLU A 40 -27.35 -17.08 -17.17
N GLU A 41 -27.81 -15.88 -17.51
CA GLU A 41 -28.87 -15.20 -16.76
C GLU A 41 -30.22 -15.91 -16.95
N ILE A 42 -30.54 -16.39 -18.16
CA ILE A 42 -31.73 -17.24 -18.40
C ILE A 42 -31.65 -18.53 -17.58
N SER A 43 -30.49 -19.19 -17.53
CA SER A 43 -30.27 -20.40 -16.74
C SER A 43 -30.45 -20.13 -15.25
N ARG A 44 -29.86 -19.04 -14.76
CA ARG A 44 -29.98 -18.59 -13.37
C ARG A 44 -31.44 -18.28 -13.01
N LEU A 45 -32.15 -17.55 -13.86
CA LEU A 45 -33.56 -17.21 -13.64
C LEU A 45 -34.46 -18.46 -13.68
N ARG A 46 -34.16 -19.43 -14.55
CA ARG A 46 -34.85 -20.72 -14.56
C ARG A 46 -34.64 -21.48 -13.26
N ASN A 47 -33.40 -21.58 -12.77
CA ASN A 47 -33.10 -22.22 -11.49
C ASN A 47 -33.80 -21.50 -10.33
N LEU A 48 -33.80 -20.16 -10.32
CA LEU A 48 -34.48 -19.38 -9.28
C LEU A 48 -36.00 -19.60 -9.31
N LEU A 49 -36.60 -19.77 -10.49
CA LEU A 49 -38.02 -20.08 -10.63
C LEU A 49 -38.34 -21.53 -10.24
N GLU A 50 -37.44 -22.48 -10.49
CA GLU A 50 -37.56 -23.86 -10.02
C GLU A 50 -37.47 -23.94 -8.49
N ASP A 51 -36.50 -23.25 -7.89
CA ASP A 51 -36.37 -23.13 -6.42
C ASP A 51 -37.60 -22.46 -5.81
N ARG A 52 -38.15 -21.42 -6.47
CA ARG A 52 -39.37 -20.74 -6.03
C ARG A 52 -40.62 -21.60 -6.18
N ARG A 53 -40.64 -22.57 -7.10
CA ARG A 53 -41.76 -23.53 -7.24
C ARG A 53 -41.78 -24.57 -6.12
N LEU A 54 -40.66 -24.82 -5.45
CA LEU A 54 -40.56 -25.74 -4.30
C LEU A 54 -40.72 -25.07 -2.92
N GLY A 55 -40.81 -23.72 -2.86
CA GLY A 55 -40.96 -22.96 -1.61
C GLY A 55 -42.27 -22.13 -1.56
N SER A 56 -43.06 -22.33 -0.50
CA SER A 56 -44.33 -21.64 -0.19
C SER A 56 -44.31 -20.12 -0.45
N PRO A 57 -45.41 -19.51 -0.94
CA PRO A 57 -45.49 -18.07 -1.16
C PRO A 57 -45.51 -17.29 0.17
N LEU A 58 -44.56 -16.38 0.35
CA LEU A 58 -44.57 -15.38 1.41
C LEU A 58 -45.58 -14.28 1.07
N LYS A 59 -46.49 -14.00 2.01
CA LYS A 59 -47.40 -12.85 2.01
C LYS A 59 -46.59 -11.58 2.27
N ILE A 60 -46.78 -10.57 1.44
CA ILE A 60 -46.30 -9.21 1.67
C ILE A 60 -47.53 -8.40 2.06
N GLU A 61 -47.63 -8.06 3.35
CA GLU A 61 -48.63 -7.12 3.87
C GLU A 61 -47.97 -5.73 4.00
N ASP A 62 -48.61 -4.77 3.34
CA ASP A 62 -48.82 -3.35 3.64
C ASP A 62 -47.66 -2.53 4.25
N ILE A 63 -47.06 -1.67 3.41
CA ILE A 63 -46.28 -0.51 3.85
C ILE A 63 -47.10 0.75 3.57
N SER A 64 -47.39 1.48 4.64
CA SER A 64 -48.18 2.72 4.69
C SER A 64 -47.68 3.82 3.75
N ASP A 65 -48.63 4.51 3.11
CA ASP A 65 -48.50 5.52 2.06
C ASP A 65 -48.05 6.93 2.55
N GLU A 66 -47.45 7.06 3.73
CA GLU A 66 -47.14 8.37 4.31
C GLU A 66 -45.70 8.89 4.04
N ALA A 67 -44.80 8.03 3.55
CA ALA A 67 -43.41 8.43 3.24
C ALA A 67 -43.19 8.92 1.79
N GLN A 68 -44.24 8.93 0.96
CA GLN A 68 -44.10 9.18 -0.49
C GLN A 68 -44.09 10.69 -0.87
N PHE A 69 -44.49 11.59 0.03
CA PHE A 69 -44.71 12.99 -0.33
C PHE A 69 -43.45 13.88 -0.32
N GLU A 70 -42.39 13.52 0.42
CA GLU A 70 -41.13 14.30 0.42
C GLU A 70 -40.09 13.83 -0.61
N LEU A 71 -40.17 12.58 -1.08
CA LEU A 71 -39.23 12.08 -2.08
C LEU A 71 -39.50 12.68 -3.48
N ALA A 72 -40.70 13.16 -3.79
CA ALA A 72 -41.13 13.53 -5.14
C ALA A 72 -40.34 14.68 -5.83
N LYS A 73 -39.42 15.36 -5.13
CA LYS A 73 -38.63 16.50 -5.66
C LYS A 73 -37.26 16.15 -6.26
N LEU A 74 -36.79 14.91 -6.18
CA LEU A 74 -35.46 14.50 -6.68
C LEU A 74 -35.56 13.71 -8.00
N PRO A 75 -34.68 13.95 -8.99
CA PRO A 75 -34.72 13.30 -10.31
C PRO A 75 -34.68 11.77 -10.19
N ALA A 76 -35.49 11.07 -10.97
CA ALA A 76 -35.73 9.62 -10.84
C ALA A 76 -34.46 8.74 -10.86
N HIS A 77 -33.38 9.22 -11.50
CA HIS A 77 -32.09 8.53 -11.51
C HIS A 77 -31.41 8.47 -10.13
N THR A 78 -31.46 9.56 -9.35
CA THR A 78 -30.72 9.61 -8.07
C THR A 78 -31.33 8.72 -6.99
N LYS A 79 -32.65 8.55 -6.98
CA LYS A 79 -33.33 7.64 -6.05
C LYS A 79 -33.00 6.18 -6.31
N ARG A 80 -32.95 5.80 -7.60
CA ARG A 80 -32.58 4.44 -8.00
C ARG A 80 -31.14 4.15 -7.60
N ASP A 81 -30.24 5.11 -7.80
CA ASP A 81 -28.82 4.96 -7.45
C ASP A 81 -28.60 4.86 -5.93
N LEU A 82 -29.31 5.65 -5.12
CA LEU A 82 -29.27 5.57 -3.66
C LEU A 82 -29.80 4.23 -3.14
N LEU A 83 -30.92 3.74 -3.67
CA LEU A 83 -31.50 2.46 -3.26
C LEU A 83 -30.59 1.27 -3.64
N ILE A 84 -29.93 1.35 -4.81
CA ILE A 84 -28.92 0.36 -5.22
C ILE A 84 -27.73 0.39 -4.26
N GLN A 85 -27.29 1.58 -3.84
CA GLN A 85 -26.17 1.72 -2.91
C GLN A 85 -26.51 1.14 -1.53
N GLU A 86 -27.69 1.45 -0.98
CA GLU A 86 -28.15 0.88 0.29
C GLU A 86 -28.22 -0.64 0.24
N PHE A 87 -28.78 -1.21 -0.82
CA PHE A 87 -28.83 -2.66 -1.02
C PHE A 87 -27.43 -3.29 -1.13
N GLN A 88 -26.48 -2.63 -1.82
CA GLN A 88 -25.09 -3.10 -1.90
C GLN A 88 -24.40 -3.07 -0.54
N GLU A 89 -24.64 -2.03 0.26
CA GLU A 89 -24.11 -1.89 1.61
C GLU A 89 -24.68 -2.96 2.56
N GLU A 90 -25.97 -3.25 2.49
CA GLU A 90 -26.60 -4.33 3.25
C GLU A 90 -26.05 -5.70 2.86
N MET A 91 -25.90 -5.97 1.56
CA MET A 91 -25.31 -7.22 1.07
C MET A 91 -23.85 -7.39 1.52
N LYS A 92 -23.10 -6.28 1.61
CA LYS A 92 -21.73 -6.28 2.13
C LYS A 92 -21.70 -6.56 3.64
N LYS A 93 -22.60 -5.94 4.40
CA LYS A 93 -22.76 -6.22 5.85
C LYS A 93 -23.11 -7.69 6.10
N LEU A 94 -24.03 -8.26 5.32
CA LEU A 94 -24.45 -9.66 5.46
C LEU A 94 -23.32 -10.64 5.14
N LYS A 95 -22.51 -10.37 4.09
CA LYS A 95 -21.32 -11.17 3.78
C LYS A 95 -20.29 -11.14 4.91
N ASN A 96 -20.01 -9.95 5.45
CA ASN A 96 -19.07 -9.79 6.56
C ASN A 96 -19.55 -10.53 7.82
N LEU A 97 -20.85 -10.48 8.13
CA LEU A 97 -21.45 -11.24 9.24
C LEU A 97 -21.24 -12.74 9.06
N HIS A 98 -21.51 -13.27 7.86
CA HIS A 98 -21.33 -14.69 7.57
C HIS A 98 -19.86 -15.14 7.62
N GLU A 99 -18.93 -14.30 7.15
CA GLU A 99 -17.49 -14.54 7.28
C GLU A 99 -17.05 -14.53 8.74
N ASN A 100 -17.54 -13.59 9.55
CA ASN A 100 -17.26 -13.53 10.98
C ASN A 100 -17.83 -14.74 11.73
N GLU A 101 -19.04 -15.20 11.41
CA GLU A 101 -19.62 -16.42 11.99
C GLU A 101 -18.79 -17.67 11.68
N LYS A 102 -18.26 -17.78 10.46
CA LYS A 102 -17.36 -18.89 10.10
C LYS A 102 -16.06 -18.86 10.90
N ILE A 103 -15.46 -17.66 11.07
CA ILE A 103 -14.25 -17.48 11.86
C ILE A 103 -14.53 -17.85 13.33
N LEU A 104 -15.66 -17.44 13.89
CA LEU A 104 -16.06 -17.77 15.26
C LEU A 104 -16.18 -19.29 15.46
N LYS A 105 -16.82 -20.00 14.53
CA LYS A 105 -16.91 -21.47 14.57
C LYS A 105 -15.54 -22.16 14.51
N GLN A 106 -14.61 -21.63 13.73
CA GLN A 106 -13.24 -22.14 13.66
C GLN A 106 -12.49 -21.91 14.98
N ILE A 107 -12.62 -20.73 15.58
CA ILE A 107 -12.02 -20.41 16.89
C ILE A 107 -12.59 -21.33 17.97
N GLU A 108 -13.89 -21.57 17.95
CA GLU A 108 -14.55 -22.46 18.91
C GLU A 108 -14.08 -23.91 18.77
N GLY A 109 -13.95 -24.41 17.53
CA GLY A 109 -13.36 -25.73 17.25
C GLY A 109 -11.93 -25.86 17.82
N ILE A 110 -11.05 -24.91 17.48
CA ILE A 110 -9.68 -24.86 17.97
C ILE A 110 -9.65 -24.83 19.51
N LYS A 111 -10.52 -24.03 20.14
CA LYS A 111 -10.63 -23.95 21.60
C LYS A 111 -10.99 -25.30 22.22
N THR A 112 -11.95 -26.03 21.66
CA THR A 112 -12.34 -27.35 22.17
C THR A 112 -11.22 -28.38 22.03
N GLU A 113 -10.47 -28.36 20.92
CA GLU A 113 -9.32 -29.24 20.70
C GLU A 113 -8.21 -28.99 21.72
N TYR A 114 -7.85 -27.72 21.97
CA TYR A 114 -6.86 -27.37 22.99
C TYR A 114 -7.30 -27.79 24.39
N GLN A 115 -8.59 -27.64 24.70
CA GLN A 115 -9.13 -27.96 26.01
C GLN A 115 -9.08 -29.48 26.28
N LEU A 116 -9.43 -30.27 25.28
CA LEU A 116 -9.33 -31.74 25.31
C LEU A 116 -7.88 -32.20 25.44
N HIS A 117 -6.95 -31.54 24.75
CA HIS A 117 -5.53 -31.86 24.84
C HIS A 117 -4.92 -31.58 26.22
N ILE A 118 -5.32 -30.47 26.86
CA ILE A 118 -4.91 -30.15 28.25
C ILE A 118 -5.43 -31.22 29.22
N GLU A 119 -6.66 -31.68 29.04
CA GLU A 119 -7.27 -32.71 29.89
C GLU A 119 -6.56 -34.06 29.74
N GLN A 120 -6.20 -34.44 28.51
CA GLN A 120 -5.36 -35.61 28.24
C GLN A 120 -3.99 -35.52 28.93
N LEU A 121 -3.28 -34.39 28.78
CA LEU A 121 -1.99 -34.20 29.44
C LEU A 121 -2.09 -34.29 30.98
N ASN A 122 -3.16 -33.73 31.56
CA ASN A 122 -3.39 -33.83 33.00
C ASN A 122 -3.65 -35.27 33.44
N SER A 123 -4.43 -36.05 32.67
CA SER A 123 -4.66 -37.48 32.95
C SER A 123 -3.36 -38.30 32.88
N GLU A 124 -2.52 -38.08 31.87
CA GLU A 124 -1.21 -38.74 31.76
C GLU A 124 -0.26 -38.36 32.89
N MET A 125 -0.29 -37.09 33.33
CA MET A 125 0.51 -36.62 34.45
C MET A 125 0.07 -37.23 35.78
N GLU A 126 -1.24 -37.39 35.99
CA GLU A 126 -1.77 -38.05 37.18
C GLU A 126 -1.49 -39.56 37.17
N GLU A 127 -1.57 -40.24 36.02
CA GLU A 127 -1.12 -41.63 35.90
C GLU A 127 0.38 -41.79 36.21
N LYS A 128 1.22 -40.88 35.70
CA LYS A 128 2.67 -40.89 35.97
C LYS A 128 2.97 -40.57 37.44
N ARG A 129 2.18 -39.71 38.09
CA ARG A 129 2.27 -39.45 39.54
C ARG A 129 1.88 -40.66 40.37
N GLN A 130 0.78 -41.33 40.03
CA GLN A 130 0.34 -42.55 40.72
C GLN A 130 1.35 -43.70 40.52
N LYS A 131 1.96 -43.81 39.34
CA LYS A 131 3.02 -44.80 39.05
C LYS A 131 4.37 -44.47 39.70
N SER A 132 4.65 -43.22 40.09
CA SER A 132 5.97 -42.83 40.58
C SER A 132 6.16 -42.91 42.10
N THR A 133 5.12 -43.02 42.93
CA THR A 133 5.32 -43.21 44.39
C THR A 133 4.12 -43.83 45.10
N SER A 134 4.22 -45.11 45.51
CA SER A 134 3.70 -45.47 46.83
C SER A 134 4.66 -44.85 47.85
N LYS A 135 4.29 -43.69 48.39
CA LYS A 135 5.08 -42.96 49.39
C LYS A 135 5.42 -43.85 50.60
N GLU A 136 4.61 -44.87 50.86
CA GLU A 136 4.80 -45.90 51.88
C GLU A 136 5.88 -46.92 51.50
N GLU A 137 5.97 -47.34 50.24
CA GLU A 137 7.03 -48.26 49.78
C GLU A 137 8.42 -47.61 49.87
N ILE A 138 8.52 -46.31 49.57
CA ILE A 138 9.79 -45.57 49.67
C ILE A 138 10.23 -45.43 51.13
N LEU A 139 9.29 -45.18 52.05
CA LEU A 139 9.58 -45.10 53.48
C LEU A 139 9.98 -46.46 54.06
N GLN A 140 9.26 -47.54 53.72
CA GLN A 140 9.63 -48.91 54.10
C GLN A 140 11.00 -49.32 53.52
N ARG A 141 11.31 -48.88 52.30
CA ARG A 141 12.61 -49.16 51.67
C ARG A 141 13.75 -48.42 52.36
N ILE A 142 13.53 -47.17 52.76
CA ILE A 142 14.51 -46.37 53.52
C ILE A 142 14.73 -46.96 54.92
N GLU A 143 13.67 -47.43 55.58
CA GLU A 143 13.73 -48.03 56.91
C GLU A 143 14.43 -49.41 56.90
N ALA A 144 14.13 -50.23 55.89
CA ALA A 144 14.83 -51.49 55.65
C ALA A 144 16.32 -51.27 55.28
N LEU A 145 16.63 -50.22 54.53
CA LEU A 145 18.02 -49.83 54.24
C LEU A 145 18.75 -49.31 55.48
N LYS A 146 18.08 -48.52 56.34
CA LYS A 146 18.63 -48.06 57.63
C LYS A 146 18.94 -49.23 58.57
N ALA A 147 18.05 -50.21 58.68
CA ALA A 147 18.27 -51.42 59.48
C ALA A 147 19.41 -52.29 58.91
N SER A 148 19.56 -52.33 57.59
CA SER A 148 20.64 -53.05 56.89
C SER A 148 22.02 -52.36 56.97
N MET A 149 22.08 -51.07 57.31
CA MET A 149 23.33 -50.29 57.34
C MET A 149 23.97 -50.19 58.73
N ILE A 150 23.25 -50.53 59.80
CA ILE A 150 23.80 -50.63 61.17
C ILE A 150 24.34 -52.05 61.36
N GLY A 151 25.60 -52.25 61.00
CA GLY A 151 26.26 -53.56 61.08
C GLY A 151 27.70 -53.48 60.59
N GLY A 152 28.45 -52.50 61.09
CA GLY A 152 29.88 -52.34 60.82
C GLY A 152 30.70 -52.91 61.96
N GLU A 153 30.81 -54.22 62.07
CA GLU A 153 31.86 -54.85 62.91
C GLU A 153 32.05 -56.30 62.49
N LYS A 154 33.02 -56.53 61.59
CA LYS A 154 33.77 -57.77 61.35
C LYS A 154 34.47 -57.65 59.99
N ALA A 155 35.67 -57.08 60.02
CA ALA A 155 36.49 -56.86 58.83
C ALA A 155 37.13 -58.14 58.27
N ASP A 156 37.05 -59.29 58.98
CA ASP A 156 37.80 -60.51 58.64
C ASP A 156 36.93 -61.78 58.43
N ASP A 157 35.66 -61.62 58.05
CA ASP A 157 34.82 -62.76 57.63
C ASP A 157 34.98 -63.05 56.12
N LYS A 158 35.80 -64.06 55.80
CA LYS A 158 36.03 -64.53 54.41
C LYS A 158 34.73 -64.91 53.68
N GLU A 159 33.75 -65.46 54.40
CA GLU A 159 32.45 -65.85 53.86
C GLU A 159 31.62 -64.64 53.41
N LEU A 160 31.72 -63.52 54.12
CA LEU A 160 31.03 -62.27 53.78
C LEU A 160 31.66 -61.61 52.54
N SER A 161 32.98 -61.72 52.38
CA SER A 161 33.71 -61.32 51.17
C SER A 161 33.30 -62.16 49.95
N GLU A 162 33.23 -63.48 50.07
CA GLU A 162 32.77 -64.36 48.99
C GLU A 162 31.30 -64.11 48.62
N ARG A 163 30.44 -63.88 49.61
CA ARG A 163 29.03 -63.53 49.38
C ARG A 163 28.89 -62.18 48.67
N ARG A 164 29.73 -61.19 48.99
CA ARG A 164 29.81 -59.90 48.27
C ARG A 164 30.31 -60.10 46.83
N LYS A 165 31.34 -60.94 46.62
CA LYS A 165 31.86 -61.27 45.28
C LYS A 165 30.81 -61.94 44.40
N ARG A 166 30.04 -62.91 44.94
CA ARG A 166 28.92 -63.55 44.23
C ARG A 166 27.81 -62.55 43.90
N LYS A 167 27.43 -61.66 44.83
CA LYS A 167 26.43 -60.60 44.57
C LYS A 167 26.92 -59.63 43.48
N LYS A 168 28.19 -59.22 43.52
CA LYS A 168 28.81 -58.36 42.49
C LYS A 168 28.79 -59.02 41.12
N GLN A 169 29.17 -60.30 41.03
CA GLN A 169 29.13 -61.05 39.77
C GLN A 169 27.71 -61.23 39.23
N ALA A 170 26.71 -61.44 40.10
CA ALA A 170 25.32 -61.52 39.68
C ALA A 170 24.78 -60.17 39.18
N SER A 171 25.16 -59.05 39.82
CA SER A 171 24.81 -57.72 39.34
C SER A 171 25.50 -57.38 38.02
N GLU A 172 26.76 -57.78 37.83
CA GLU A 172 27.49 -57.57 36.57
C GLU A 172 26.87 -58.37 35.42
N LYS A 173 26.48 -59.63 35.67
CA LYS A 173 25.74 -60.44 34.69
C LYS A 173 24.39 -59.83 34.33
N ARG A 174 23.65 -59.30 35.33
CA ARG A 174 22.37 -58.63 35.10
C ARG A 174 22.55 -57.33 34.31
N LEU A 175 23.57 -56.53 34.65
CA LEU A 175 23.91 -55.31 33.94
C LEU A 175 24.31 -55.61 32.50
N SER A 176 25.10 -56.66 32.27
CA SER A 176 25.48 -57.13 30.94
C SER A 176 24.28 -57.61 30.13
N ALA A 177 23.34 -58.33 30.72
CA ALA A 177 22.10 -58.75 30.05
C ALA A 177 21.23 -57.53 29.66
N ILE A 178 21.12 -56.53 30.55
CA ILE A 178 20.40 -55.29 30.26
C ILE A 178 21.09 -54.51 29.12
N ALA A 179 22.42 -54.37 29.18
CA ALA A 179 23.19 -53.72 28.13
C ALA A 179 23.03 -54.42 26.77
N HIS A 180 22.97 -55.76 26.75
CA HIS A 180 22.74 -56.54 25.54
C HIS A 180 21.32 -56.37 24.99
N VAL A 181 20.29 -56.25 25.84
CA VAL A 181 18.91 -55.95 25.41
C VAL A 181 18.81 -54.52 24.87
N LEU A 182 19.45 -53.54 25.53
CA LEU A 182 19.50 -52.15 25.05
C LEU A 182 20.25 -52.03 23.73
N ALA A 183 21.37 -52.73 23.57
CA ALA A 183 22.11 -52.76 22.31
C ALA A 183 21.29 -53.39 21.17
N LYS A 184 20.43 -54.36 21.46
CA LYS A 184 19.48 -54.90 20.47
C LYS A 184 18.38 -53.90 20.10
N ILE A 185 17.91 -53.10 21.06
CA ILE A 185 16.95 -52.01 20.79
C ILE A 185 17.59 -50.88 19.97
N ASP A 186 18.88 -50.59 20.20
CA ASP A 186 19.65 -49.63 19.40
C ASP A 186 19.86 -50.07 17.93
N MET A 187 19.62 -51.35 17.61
CA MET A 187 19.71 -51.92 16.26
C MET A 187 18.33 -52.11 15.61
N ASN A 188 17.24 -51.65 16.24
CA ASN A 188 15.90 -51.79 15.68
C ASN A 188 15.58 -50.68 14.67
N GLU A 189 14.84 -51.07 13.62
CA GLU A 189 14.25 -50.24 12.56
C GLU A 189 13.53 -48.98 13.11
N ASP A 190 13.00 -49.04 14.33
CA ASP A 190 12.31 -47.94 15.00
C ASP A 190 13.20 -46.69 15.23
N ARG A 191 14.51 -46.85 15.47
CA ARG A 191 15.43 -45.70 15.63
C ARG A 191 15.75 -45.06 14.28
N GLU A 192 15.88 -45.87 13.24
CA GLU A 192 16.14 -45.42 11.87
C GLU A 192 14.90 -44.74 11.27
N LEU A 193 13.71 -45.25 11.61
CA LEU A 193 12.41 -44.68 11.24
C LEU A 193 12.14 -43.36 12.00
N LEU A 194 12.48 -43.30 13.28
CA LEU A 194 12.42 -42.06 14.07
C LEU A 194 13.43 -41.02 13.57
N GLN A 195 14.68 -41.43 13.32
CA GLN A 195 15.73 -40.54 12.82
C GLN A 195 15.41 -40.03 11.41
N SER A 196 14.81 -40.84 10.54
CA SER A 196 14.33 -40.40 9.23
C SER A 196 13.17 -39.41 9.34
N GLN A 197 12.17 -39.65 10.21
CA GLN A 197 11.09 -38.69 10.47
C GLN A 197 11.58 -37.37 11.07
N TYR A 198 12.52 -37.39 12.02
CA TYR A 198 13.10 -36.15 12.58
C TYR A 198 13.95 -35.40 11.56
N MET A 199 14.68 -36.10 10.70
CA MET A 199 15.40 -35.48 9.59
C MET A 199 14.42 -34.82 8.61
N ASP A 200 13.32 -35.49 8.27
CA ASP A 200 12.31 -34.97 7.34
C ASP A 200 11.59 -33.74 7.91
N ILE A 201 11.16 -33.80 9.19
CA ILE A 201 10.53 -32.68 9.88
C ILE A 201 11.50 -31.49 10.03
N SER A 202 12.76 -31.74 10.40
CA SER A 202 13.75 -30.66 10.54
C SER A 202 14.12 -30.01 9.20
N GLN A 203 14.17 -30.82 8.14
CA GLN A 203 14.38 -30.35 6.77
C GLN A 203 13.18 -29.53 6.28
N GLU A 204 11.94 -29.98 6.52
CA GLU A 204 10.72 -29.24 6.21
C GLU A 204 10.68 -27.91 6.98
N LEU A 205 11.00 -27.93 8.28
CA LEU A 205 11.12 -26.72 9.10
C LEU A 205 12.14 -25.74 8.53
N LYS A 206 13.29 -26.22 8.08
CA LYS A 206 14.33 -25.40 7.47
C LYS A 206 13.86 -24.78 6.16
N VAL A 207 13.24 -25.55 5.27
CA VAL A 207 12.66 -25.07 4.01
C VAL A 207 11.59 -24.01 4.27
N LYS A 208 10.67 -24.26 5.22
CA LYS A 208 9.63 -23.29 5.61
C LYS A 208 10.23 -22.03 6.23
N THR A 209 11.26 -22.16 7.06
CA THR A 209 11.96 -21.02 7.67
C THR A 209 12.66 -20.16 6.63
N ASP A 210 13.34 -20.78 5.66
CA ASP A 210 13.99 -20.08 4.55
C ASP A 210 12.96 -19.41 3.63
N ALA A 211 11.83 -20.06 3.35
CA ALA A 211 10.71 -19.44 2.62
C ALA A 211 10.17 -18.22 3.38
N LEU A 212 9.92 -18.35 4.68
CA LEU A 212 9.49 -17.23 5.55
C LEU A 212 10.49 -16.08 5.51
N ARG A 213 11.79 -16.39 5.56
CA ARG A 213 12.85 -15.37 5.45
C ARG A 213 12.78 -14.68 4.09
N LYS A 214 12.64 -15.40 2.98
CA LYS A 214 12.48 -14.82 1.64
C LYS A 214 11.27 -13.89 1.56
N TYR A 215 10.11 -14.33 2.05
CA TYR A 215 8.90 -13.51 2.06
C TYR A 215 9.05 -12.27 2.94
N ARG A 216 9.67 -12.37 4.12
CA ARG A 216 9.99 -11.19 4.96
C ARG A 216 10.86 -10.17 4.23
N HIS A 217 11.89 -10.63 3.51
CA HIS A 217 12.73 -9.73 2.72
C HIS A 217 11.94 -9.10 1.57
N LYS A 218 11.05 -9.86 0.92
CA LYS A 218 10.20 -9.32 -0.15
C LYS A 218 9.22 -8.27 0.37
N VAL A 219 8.58 -8.52 1.52
CA VAL A 219 7.70 -7.55 2.19
C VAL A 219 8.46 -6.27 2.51
N LYS A 220 9.63 -6.38 3.17
CA LYS A 220 10.46 -5.21 3.49
C LYS A 220 10.90 -4.41 2.25
N SER A 221 11.19 -5.11 1.15
CA SER A 221 11.53 -4.49 -0.14
C SER A 221 10.34 -3.75 -0.74
N LEU A 222 9.15 -4.35 -0.74
CA LEU A 222 7.91 -3.73 -1.21
C LEU A 222 7.49 -2.54 -0.34
N GLU A 223 7.64 -2.63 0.98
CA GLU A 223 7.38 -1.51 1.90
C GLU A 223 8.28 -0.32 1.60
N LYS A 224 9.56 -0.58 1.30
CA LYS A 224 10.49 0.47 0.86
C LYS A 224 10.06 1.07 -0.49
N GLU A 225 9.68 0.23 -1.45
CA GLU A 225 9.21 0.69 -2.76
C GLU A 225 7.95 1.57 -2.63
N ILE A 226 7.01 1.19 -1.74
CA ILE A 226 5.84 2.02 -1.41
C ILE A 226 6.28 3.38 -0.85
N GLY A 227 7.23 3.39 0.09
CA GLY A 227 7.74 4.64 0.66
C GLY A 227 8.40 5.55 -0.38
N ASP A 228 9.24 4.97 -1.25
CA ASP A 228 9.88 5.70 -2.34
C ASP A 228 8.83 6.30 -3.30
N ILE A 229 7.84 5.52 -3.74
CA ILE A 229 6.75 5.98 -4.62
C ILE A 229 5.91 7.08 -3.96
N GLN A 230 5.60 6.95 -2.67
CA GLN A 230 4.83 7.97 -1.93
C GLN A 230 5.61 9.29 -1.84
N SER A 231 6.93 9.22 -1.65
CA SER A 231 7.80 10.41 -1.65
C SER A 231 7.82 11.07 -3.02
N GLU A 232 8.01 10.29 -4.09
CA GLU A 232 7.97 10.78 -5.47
C GLU A 232 6.62 11.46 -5.77
N PHE A 233 5.51 10.82 -5.43
CA PHE A 233 4.16 11.37 -5.60
C PHE A 233 3.94 12.67 -4.83
N GLN A 234 4.49 12.79 -3.62
CA GLN A 234 4.35 14.01 -2.82
C GLN A 234 5.13 15.17 -3.42
N VAL A 235 6.28 14.91 -4.04
CA VAL A 235 7.06 15.91 -4.79
C VAL A 235 6.27 16.37 -6.02
N GLU A 236 5.81 15.44 -6.85
CA GLU A 236 4.98 15.77 -8.03
C GLU A 236 3.73 16.57 -7.65
N ARG A 237 3.04 16.15 -6.59
CA ARG A 237 1.87 16.86 -6.06
C ARG A 237 2.22 18.29 -5.66
N ASN A 238 3.36 18.51 -5.03
CA ASN A 238 3.80 19.86 -4.65
C ASN A 238 4.08 20.72 -5.89
N ASP A 239 4.71 20.17 -6.91
CA ASP A 239 4.99 20.85 -8.18
C ASP A 239 3.71 21.22 -8.94
N TYR A 240 2.74 20.30 -8.97
CA TYR A 240 1.40 20.58 -9.53
C TYR A 240 0.68 21.67 -8.75
N LEU A 241 0.71 21.63 -7.42
CA LEU A 241 0.11 22.67 -6.58
C LEU A 241 0.79 24.04 -6.79
N GLU A 242 2.11 24.07 -6.97
CA GLU A 242 2.83 25.30 -7.29
C GLU A 242 2.43 25.84 -8.68
N THR A 243 2.28 24.95 -9.66
CA THR A 243 1.80 25.31 -11.00
C THR A 243 0.39 25.89 -10.95
N ILE A 244 -0.52 25.24 -10.23
CA ILE A 244 -1.89 25.73 -10.02
C ILE A 244 -1.88 27.09 -9.33
N ARG A 245 -1.06 27.29 -8.30
CA ARG A 245 -0.93 28.60 -7.63
C ARG A 245 -0.42 29.68 -8.59
N LYS A 246 0.60 29.39 -9.40
CA LYS A 246 1.13 30.31 -10.42
C LYS A 246 0.08 30.66 -11.47
N LEU A 247 -0.64 29.66 -11.99
CA LEU A 247 -1.72 29.86 -12.96
C LEU A 247 -2.86 30.69 -12.36
N ASN A 248 -3.33 30.36 -11.16
CA ASN A 248 -4.36 31.12 -10.47
C ASN A 248 -3.95 32.58 -10.24
N ARG A 249 -2.69 32.82 -9.87
CA ARG A 249 -2.15 34.18 -9.76
C ARG A 249 -2.18 34.88 -11.12
N ASN A 250 -1.72 34.24 -12.19
CA ASN A 250 -1.76 34.81 -13.55
C ASN A 250 -3.20 35.14 -14.00
N THR A 251 -4.15 34.23 -13.78
CA THR A 251 -5.57 34.46 -14.08
C THR A 251 -6.11 35.67 -13.32
N LYS A 252 -5.80 35.80 -12.03
CA LYS A 252 -6.20 36.96 -11.22
C LYS A 252 -5.59 38.26 -11.74
N LEU A 253 -4.30 38.26 -12.07
CA LEU A 253 -3.61 39.43 -12.62
C LEU A 253 -4.31 39.91 -13.90
N LEU A 254 -4.53 39.00 -14.85
CA LEU A 254 -5.19 39.31 -16.11
C LEU A 254 -6.62 39.80 -15.89
N SER A 255 -7.40 39.14 -15.02
CA SER A 255 -8.76 39.57 -14.66
C SER A 255 -8.79 41.02 -14.14
N GLN A 256 -7.89 41.36 -13.21
CA GLN A 256 -7.82 42.70 -12.64
C GLN A 256 -7.38 43.76 -13.66
N ILE A 257 -6.47 43.42 -14.58
CA ILE A 257 -6.09 44.30 -15.68
C ILE A 257 -7.28 44.53 -16.62
N THR A 258 -8.01 43.48 -16.99
CA THR A 258 -9.21 43.57 -17.84
C THR A 258 -10.30 44.42 -17.19
N GLU A 259 -10.57 44.26 -15.89
CA GLU A 259 -11.52 45.10 -15.15
C GLU A 259 -11.13 46.58 -15.21
N LYS A 260 -9.84 46.89 -15.02
CA LYS A 260 -9.34 48.28 -15.11
C LYS A 260 -9.41 48.84 -16.53
N LEU A 261 -9.13 48.02 -17.54
CA LEU A 261 -9.21 48.39 -18.96
C LEU A 261 -10.64 48.62 -19.44
N SER A 262 -11.61 47.88 -18.89
CA SER A 262 -13.02 47.97 -19.29
C SER A 262 -13.60 49.40 -19.15
N GLY A 263 -13.04 50.21 -18.25
CA GLY A 263 -13.42 51.62 -18.05
C GLY A 263 -12.53 52.66 -18.74
N THR A 264 -11.46 52.26 -19.45
CA THR A 264 -10.39 53.16 -19.89
C THR A 264 -10.06 53.02 -21.38
N LEU A 265 -11.06 52.76 -22.22
CA LEU A 265 -10.95 52.59 -23.68
C LEU A 265 -10.55 53.89 -24.43
N LYS A 266 -9.54 54.60 -23.94
CA LYS A 266 -8.89 55.74 -24.60
C LYS A 266 -7.42 55.37 -24.75
N ASN A 267 -6.93 55.49 -25.98
CA ASN A 267 -5.60 55.06 -26.43
C ASN A 267 -4.42 55.82 -25.78
N GLU A 268 -4.72 56.77 -24.88
CA GLU A 268 -3.81 57.73 -24.26
C GLU A 268 -3.53 57.38 -22.79
N CYS A 269 -3.47 56.10 -22.43
CA CYS A 269 -3.22 55.68 -21.05
C CYS A 269 -2.06 54.68 -20.93
N ASN A 270 -1.43 54.68 -19.75
CA ASN A 270 -0.33 53.75 -19.40
C ASN A 270 -0.73 52.27 -19.56
N TYR A 271 -2.03 51.96 -19.55
CA TYR A 271 -2.53 50.60 -19.64
C TYR A 271 -2.49 50.00 -21.07
N LYS A 272 -1.97 50.73 -22.06
CA LYS A 272 -1.72 50.23 -23.42
C LYS A 272 -0.63 49.16 -23.46
N ASP A 273 0.40 49.29 -22.62
CA ASP A 273 1.50 48.34 -22.54
C ASP A 273 1.25 47.32 -21.42
N LEU A 274 0.77 46.15 -21.81
CA LEU A 274 0.47 45.07 -20.87
C LEU A 274 1.72 44.48 -20.22
N GLU A 275 2.88 44.54 -20.89
CA GLU A 275 4.14 44.00 -20.39
C GLU A 275 4.62 44.86 -19.21
N ALA A 276 4.64 46.19 -19.41
CA ALA A 276 5.01 47.15 -18.38
C ALA A 276 4.10 47.07 -17.13
N ILE A 277 2.80 46.81 -17.32
CA ILE A 277 1.86 46.63 -16.20
C ILE A 277 2.17 45.34 -15.43
N LYS A 278 2.44 44.23 -16.14
CA LYS A 278 2.77 42.95 -15.51
C LYS A 278 4.05 43.05 -14.68
N GLU A 279 5.07 43.74 -15.18
CA GLU A 279 6.33 43.97 -14.45
C GLU A 279 6.15 44.82 -13.19
N GLN A 280 5.28 45.83 -13.24
CA GLN A 280 5.00 46.71 -12.11
C GLN A 280 3.97 46.15 -11.12
N ALA A 281 3.28 45.06 -11.46
CA ALA A 281 2.24 44.47 -10.62
C ALA A 281 2.82 43.68 -9.45
N ILE A 282 2.39 44.00 -8.23
CA ILE A 282 2.88 43.35 -7.01
C ILE A 282 1.78 42.47 -6.42
N TRP A 283 2.08 41.19 -6.19
CA TRP A 283 1.18 40.26 -5.50
C TRP A 283 1.13 40.56 -4.01
N ILE A 284 -0.06 40.75 -3.46
CA ILE A 284 -0.28 40.92 -2.02
C ILE A 284 -0.91 39.63 -1.46
N GLU A 285 -0.17 38.92 -0.60
CA GLU A 285 -0.62 37.63 -0.05
C GLU A 285 -1.86 37.75 0.84
N ASP A 286 -1.93 38.76 1.71
CA ASP A 286 -3.04 38.93 2.65
C ASP A 286 -4.39 39.14 1.95
N SER A 287 -4.38 39.89 0.84
CA SER A 287 -5.59 40.21 0.07
C SER A 287 -5.81 39.27 -1.12
N GLN A 288 -4.85 38.39 -1.40
CA GLN A 288 -4.86 37.46 -2.53
C GLN A 288 -5.15 38.14 -3.88
N LYS A 289 -4.59 39.33 -4.08
CA LYS A 289 -4.82 40.26 -5.22
C LYS A 289 -3.52 40.93 -5.65
N TYR A 290 -3.45 41.36 -6.91
CA TYR A 290 -2.38 42.23 -7.37
C TYR A 290 -2.69 43.71 -7.09
N LYS A 291 -1.67 44.44 -6.65
CA LYS A 291 -1.64 45.90 -6.67
C LYS A 291 -1.16 46.35 -8.04
N LEU A 292 -2.07 46.88 -8.85
CA LEU A 292 -1.78 47.37 -10.18
C LEU A 292 -1.28 48.84 -10.16
N PRO A 293 -0.51 49.27 -11.17
CA PRO A 293 -0.11 50.67 -11.34
C PRO A 293 -1.32 51.61 -11.43
N ASN A 294 -1.18 52.84 -10.95
CA ASN A 294 -2.25 53.83 -11.08
C ASN A 294 -2.49 54.18 -12.55
N LEU A 295 -3.76 54.42 -12.91
CA LEU A 295 -4.12 54.87 -14.25
C LEU A 295 -3.62 56.29 -14.47
N VAL A 296 -2.69 56.46 -15.42
CA VAL A 296 -2.22 57.76 -15.90
C VAL A 296 -2.70 57.94 -17.33
N VAL A 297 -3.31 59.09 -17.63
CA VAL A 297 -3.77 59.47 -18.96
C VAL A 297 -2.92 60.64 -19.45
N HIS A 298 -2.14 60.44 -20.51
CA HIS A 298 -1.34 61.50 -21.12
C HIS A 298 -2.21 62.29 -22.09
N ARG A 299 -2.81 63.40 -21.64
CA ARG A 299 -3.45 64.33 -22.57
C ARG A 299 -2.38 65.13 -23.31
N THR A 300 -2.15 64.81 -24.57
CA THR A 300 -1.43 65.68 -25.49
C THR A 300 -2.24 66.97 -25.66
N LYS A 301 -1.74 68.07 -25.10
CA LYS A 301 -2.30 69.40 -25.38
C LYS A 301 -1.66 69.87 -26.69
N LEU A 302 -2.48 70.08 -27.71
CA LEU A 302 -2.02 70.79 -28.91
C LEU A 302 -1.56 72.19 -28.47
N PRO A 303 -0.46 72.72 -29.04
CA PRO A 303 -0.07 74.10 -28.79
C PRO A 303 -1.25 75.01 -29.15
N PRO A 304 -1.49 76.08 -28.37
CA PRO A 304 -2.59 77.00 -28.64
C PRO A 304 -2.46 77.52 -30.09
N PRO A 305 -3.57 77.62 -30.84
CA PRO A 305 -3.53 78.13 -32.20
C PRO A 305 -2.87 79.50 -32.16
N GLY A 306 -1.68 79.59 -32.76
CA GLY A 306 -0.96 80.85 -32.87
C GLY A 306 -1.88 81.86 -33.54
N ARG A 307 -2.01 83.05 -32.95
CA ARG A 307 -2.52 84.20 -33.70
C ARG A 307 -1.56 84.38 -34.88
N ILE A 308 -2.03 84.04 -36.07
CA ILE A 308 -1.34 84.33 -37.31
C ILE A 308 -1.33 85.85 -37.44
N HIS A 309 -0.25 86.47 -36.98
CA HIS A 309 0.23 87.72 -37.53
C HIS A 309 1.44 87.37 -38.37
N ASP A 310 1.23 87.51 -39.67
CA ASP A 310 2.13 87.42 -40.81
C ASP A 310 3.64 87.40 -40.52
N SER A 311 4.31 86.37 -41.03
CA SER A 311 5.08 86.46 -42.28
C SER A 311 6.13 85.34 -42.33
N LEU A 312 6.41 84.87 -43.55
CA LEU A 312 7.45 83.91 -43.95
C LEU A 312 6.96 82.45 -44.05
N THR A 313 6.44 82.17 -45.25
CA THR A 313 6.86 81.06 -46.13
C THR A 313 6.87 79.66 -45.51
N ALA A 314 5.88 78.86 -45.91
CA ALA A 314 5.97 77.41 -45.86
C ALA A 314 7.23 76.92 -46.61
N PRO A 315 8.11 76.13 -45.98
CA PRO A 315 9.01 75.27 -46.73
C PRO A 315 8.40 73.88 -46.86
N ALA A 316 8.62 73.31 -48.05
CA ALA A 316 8.65 71.87 -48.33
C ALA A 316 7.30 71.14 -48.45
N ARG A 317 6.78 71.28 -49.66
CA ARG A 317 6.25 70.20 -50.49
C ARG A 317 7.21 68.98 -50.48
N LEU A 318 6.63 67.79 -50.36
CA LEU A 318 7.19 66.45 -50.62
C LEU A 318 8.49 66.40 -51.44
N GLU A 319 9.56 65.91 -50.84
CA GLU A 319 10.62 65.15 -51.53
C GLU A 319 10.88 63.86 -50.73
N SER A 320 10.56 62.75 -51.39
CA SER A 320 11.11 61.44 -51.09
C SER A 320 12.55 61.43 -51.58
N ASP A 321 13.51 61.48 -50.67
CA ASP A 321 14.87 61.06 -50.99
C ASP A 321 15.43 60.22 -49.86
N ALA A 322 15.93 59.06 -50.28
CA ALA A 322 16.51 58.02 -49.46
C ALA A 322 17.88 58.48 -48.96
N GLU A 323 18.06 58.57 -47.64
CA GLU A 323 19.40 58.56 -47.05
C GLU A 323 19.65 57.23 -46.36
N SER A 324 20.61 56.54 -46.96
CA SER A 324 21.31 55.34 -46.56
C SER A 324 21.56 55.22 -45.05
N LEU A 325 21.01 54.16 -44.47
CA LEU A 325 21.61 53.50 -43.32
C LEU A 325 23.04 53.11 -43.71
N THR A 326 24.01 53.64 -42.98
CA THR A 326 25.43 53.35 -43.16
C THR A 326 25.69 51.85 -42.96
N ASP A 327 26.34 51.26 -43.97
CA ASP A 327 26.76 49.85 -44.06
C ASP A 327 27.72 49.43 -42.90
N ASP A 328 28.31 50.40 -42.19
CA ASP A 328 29.26 50.18 -41.09
C ASP A 328 28.63 49.59 -39.81
N SER A 329 27.33 49.79 -39.57
CA SER A 329 26.69 49.23 -38.38
C SER A 329 26.32 47.75 -38.56
N MET A 330 26.03 47.32 -39.79
CA MET A 330 25.72 45.91 -40.07
C MET A 330 26.98 45.07 -40.28
N GLN A 331 28.05 45.64 -40.84
CA GLN A 331 29.34 44.94 -40.92
C GLN A 331 29.95 44.67 -39.54
N ASN A 332 29.83 45.59 -38.57
CA ASN A 332 30.31 45.35 -37.20
C ASN A 332 29.54 44.23 -36.48
N TYR A 333 28.24 44.10 -36.72
CA TYR A 333 27.44 43.03 -36.11
C TYR A 333 27.74 41.67 -36.75
N LEU A 334 27.93 41.62 -38.08
CA LEU A 334 28.31 40.41 -38.80
C LEU A 334 29.76 39.97 -38.54
N MET A 335 30.67 40.89 -38.25
CA MET A 335 32.05 40.56 -37.91
C MET A 335 32.17 39.97 -36.49
N GLN A 336 31.36 40.46 -35.53
CA GLN A 336 31.29 39.91 -34.17
C GLN A 336 30.63 38.52 -34.11
N VAL A 337 29.59 38.28 -34.92
CA VAL A 337 28.95 36.95 -35.02
C VAL A 337 29.88 35.92 -35.68
N ASN A 338 30.64 36.31 -36.70
CA ASN A 338 31.60 35.41 -37.36
C ASN A 338 32.87 35.13 -36.53
N THR A 339 33.30 36.04 -35.65
CA THR A 339 34.41 35.77 -34.72
C THR A 339 33.99 34.86 -33.56
N PHE A 340 32.71 34.88 -33.17
CA PHE A 340 32.18 33.96 -32.15
C PHE A 340 32.02 32.54 -32.69
N LEU A 341 31.58 32.37 -33.94
CA LEU A 341 31.42 31.05 -34.59
C LEU A 341 32.73 30.37 -35.02
N LYS A 342 33.85 31.09 -35.10
CA LYS A 342 35.19 30.51 -35.37
C LYS A 342 35.96 30.10 -34.11
N ARG A 343 35.42 30.36 -32.91
CA ARG A 343 36.01 29.99 -31.61
C ARG A 343 35.28 28.83 -30.90
N LEU A 344 34.21 28.32 -31.51
CA LEU A 344 33.65 26.98 -31.27
C LEU A 344 34.23 26.04 -32.32
#